data_AF-A0A5C8J174-F1
#
_entry.id   AF-A0A5C8J174-F1
#
_cell.length_a   1.000
_cell.length_b   1.000
_cell.length_c   1.000
_cell.angle_alpha   90.00
_cell.angle_beta   90.00
_cell.angle_gamma   90.00
#
_symmetry.space_group_name_H-M   'P 1'
#
loop_
_entity.id
_entity.type
_entity.pdbx_description
1 polymer ?
#
loop_
_entity_poly.entity_id
_entity_poly.type
_entity_poly.pdbx_seq_one_letter_code
_entity_poly.pdbx_strand_id
1 'polypeptide(L)' 'MREVAYQCSRGETVQVRYHTAEERAELVREGQAISLKQQPSGSGFIYSNGPNTIRGKGNALTVEIGRMVPLQCQAR' A
#
# COMPACT_ATOMS: atom_id res chain seq x y z
N MET A 1 13.99 -6.11 -3.13
CA MET A 1 12.53 -6.04 -3.35
C MET A 1 11.86 -6.99 -2.38
N ARG A 2 10.82 -6.54 -1.65
CA ARG A 2 10.04 -7.39 -0.74
C ARG A 2 8.57 -7.35 -1.15
N GLU A 3 7.96 -8.51 -1.27
CA GLU A 3 6.55 -8.62 -1.62
C GLU A 3 5.74 -9.07 -0.40
N VAL A 4 4.60 -8.44 -0.16
CA VAL A 4 3.71 -8.76 0.97
C VAL A 4 2.27 -8.77 0.49
N ALA A 5 1.56 -9.87 0.79
CA ALA A 5 0.13 -9.98 0.57
C ALA A 5 -0.63 -9.45 1.79
N TYR A 6 -1.68 -8.68 1.54
CA TYR A 6 -2.54 -8.10 2.56
C TYR A 6 -3.98 -8.57 2.36
N GLN A 7 -4.60 -8.99 3.45
CA GLN A 7 -6.04 -9.18 3.52
C GLN A 7 -6.68 -7.87 3.94
N CYS A 8 -7.54 -7.32 3.09
CA CYS A 8 -8.29 -6.11 3.37
C CYS A 8 -9.70 -6.41 3.90
N SER A 9 -10.29 -5.38 4.50
CA SER A 9 -11.71 -5.33 4.82
C SER A 9 -12.55 -5.67 3.58
N ARG A 10 -13.74 -6.22 3.80
CA ARG A 10 -14.67 -6.68 2.74
C ARG A 10 -14.18 -7.85 1.90
N GLY A 11 -13.13 -8.55 2.34
CA GLY A 11 -12.64 -9.77 1.68
C GLY A 11 -11.68 -9.51 0.52
N GLU A 12 -11.41 -8.24 0.18
CA GLU A 12 -10.44 -7.87 -0.85
C GLU A 12 -9.02 -8.27 -0.44
N THR A 13 -8.20 -8.63 -1.44
CA THR A 13 -6.77 -8.87 -1.24
C THR A 13 -5.96 -7.95 -2.13
N VAL A 14 -4.93 -7.35 -1.55
CA VAL A 14 -3.96 -6.55 -2.30
C VAL A 14 -2.57 -7.07 -2.03
N GLN A 15 -1.65 -6.77 -2.93
CA GLN A 15 -0.25 -7.12 -2.80
C GLN A 15 0.58 -5.85 -2.93
N VAL A 16 1.59 -5.70 -2.08
CA VAL A 16 2.51 -4.58 -2.16
C VAL A 16 3.91 -5.09 -2.40
N ARG A 17 4.55 -4.54 -3.44
CA ARG A 17 5.95 -4.78 -3.76
C ARG A 17 6.77 -3.57 -3.32
N TYR A 18 7.57 -3.73 -2.29
CA TYR A 18 8.42 -2.70 -1.73
C TYR A 18 9.80 -2.72 -2.40
N HIS A 19 10.15 -1.60 -3.02
CA HIS A 19 11.46 -1.31 -3.60
C HIS A 19 12.18 -0.30 -2.69
N THR A 20 12.59 -0.73 -1.49
CA THR A 20 13.14 0.15 -0.45
C THR A 20 14.41 0.89 -0.88
N ALA A 21 15.24 0.27 -1.72
CA ALA A 21 16.44 0.93 -2.27
C ALA A 21 16.11 2.05 -3.28
N GLU A 22 14.91 2.05 -3.85
CA GLU A 22 14.43 3.02 -4.84
C GLU A 22 13.41 4.00 -4.24
N GLU A 23 13.16 3.93 -2.92
CA GLU A 23 12.13 4.73 -2.24
C GLU A 23 10.74 4.63 -2.93
N ARG A 24 10.40 3.43 -3.40
CA ARG A 24 9.22 3.16 -4.23
C ARG A 24 8.48 1.92 -3.75
N ALA A 25 7.18 1.88 -4.02
CA ALA A 25 6.36 0.68 -3.87
C ALA A 25 5.41 0.53 -5.06
N GLU A 26 5.00 -0.70 -5.36
CA GLU A 26 3.91 -0.99 -6.29
C GLU A 26 2.76 -1.62 -5.53
N LEU A 27 1.59 -1.00 -5.59
CA LEU A 27 0.33 -1.58 -5.14
C LEU A 27 -0.27 -2.40 -6.29
N VAL A 28 -0.38 -3.70 -6.10
CA VAL A 28 -1.00 -4.62 -7.05
C VAL A 28 -2.40 -4.95 -6.57
N ARG A 29 -3.41 -4.57 -7.35
CA ARG A 29 -4.83 -4.83 -7.09
C ARG A 29 -5.49 -5.26 -8.40
N GLU A 30 -6.21 -6.37 -8.38
CA GLU A 30 -6.92 -6.90 -9.56
C GLU A 30 -6.00 -7.07 -10.80
N GLY A 31 -4.73 -7.43 -10.57
CA GLY A 31 -3.72 -7.58 -11.62
C GLY A 31 -3.09 -6.27 -12.12
N GLN A 32 -3.56 -5.11 -11.67
CA GLN A 32 -2.99 -3.81 -12.04
C GLN A 32 -1.96 -3.36 -11.01
N ALA A 33 -0.77 -2.99 -11.47
CA ALA A 33 0.29 -2.44 -10.64
C ALA A 33 0.29 -0.91 -10.67
N ILE A 34 0.16 -0.28 -9.50
CA ILE A 34 0.16 1.17 -9.33
C ILE A 34 1.47 1.56 -8.64
N SER A 35 2.30 2.31 -9.34
CA SER A 35 3.57 2.81 -8.78
C SER A 35 3.33 3.98 -7.83
N LEU A 36 3.96 3.91 -6.66
CA LEU A 36 3.84 4.86 -5.56
C LEU A 36 5.25 5.27 -5.10
N LYS A 37 5.42 6.57 -4.80
CA LYS A 37 6.68 7.10 -4.28
C LYS A 37 6.62 7.25 -2.77
N GLN A 38 7.69 6.90 -2.08
CA GLN A 38 7.78 7.08 -0.63
C GLN A 38 7.57 8.55 -0.26
N GLN A 39 6.80 8.77 0.81
CA GLN A 39 6.54 10.08 1.39
C GLN A 39 7.08 10.13 2.83
N PRO A 40 7.46 11.31 3.33
CA PRO A 40 7.79 11.49 4.74
C PRO A 40 6.65 11.01 5.64
N SER A 41 6.99 10.31 6.72
CA SER A 41 6.02 9.86 7.71
C SER A 41 6.55 10.04 9.12
N GLY A 42 5.70 10.49 10.05
CA GLY A 42 6.04 10.56 11.47
C GLY A 42 6.08 9.19 12.15
N SER A 43 5.39 8.18 11.61
CA SER A 43 5.48 6.79 12.07
C SER A 43 5.08 5.80 10.98
N GLY A 44 5.74 4.64 10.93
CA GLY A 44 5.49 3.65 9.88
C GLY A 44 5.98 4.13 8.52
N PHE A 45 5.20 3.90 7.47
CA PHE A 45 5.54 4.28 6.11
C PHE A 45 4.34 4.84 5.35
N ILE A 46 4.60 5.73 4.39
CA ILE A 46 3.62 6.23 3.43
C ILE A 46 4.24 6.12 2.05
N TYR A 47 3.48 5.58 1.09
CA TYR A 47 3.79 5.69 -0.34
C TYR A 47 2.58 6.27 -1.05
N SER A 48 2.79 7.26 -1.91
CA SER A 48 1.72 7.94 -2.62
C SER A 48 2.15 8.35 -4.03
N ASN A 49 1.19 8.45 -4.94
CA ASN A 49 1.35 9.15 -6.21
C ASN A 49 0.36 10.33 -6.37
N GLY A 50 -0.35 10.70 -5.29
CA GLY A 50 -1.43 11.68 -5.30
C GLY A 50 -2.80 11.01 -5.19
N PRO A 51 -3.36 10.45 -6.29
CA PRO A 51 -4.67 9.80 -6.25
C PRO A 51 -4.65 8.44 -5.53
N ASN A 52 -3.50 7.80 -5.34
CA ASN A 52 -3.38 6.55 -4.60
C ASN A 52 -2.37 6.70 -3.48
N THR A 53 -2.72 6.19 -2.30
CA THR A 53 -1.85 6.22 -1.13
C THR A 53 -1.97 4.91 -0.37
N ILE A 54 -0.83 4.35 0.03
CA ILE A 54 -0.76 3.31 1.05
C ILE A 54 -0.05 3.84 2.27
N ARG A 55 -0.60 3.57 3.44
CA ARG A 55 -0.03 3.92 4.74
C ARG A 55 0.07 2.65 5.56
N GLY A 56 1.17 2.41 6.25
CA GLY A 56 1.27 1.20 7.05
C GLY A 56 2.20 1.30 8.23
N LYS A 57 2.01 0.38 9.19
CA LYS A 57 2.81 0.26 10.40
C LYS A 57 2.77 -1.19 10.89
N GLY A 58 3.93 -1.82 10.99
CA GLY A 58 4.02 -3.25 11.30
C GLY A 58 3.27 -4.06 10.24
N ASN A 59 2.26 -4.82 10.68
CA ASN A 59 1.43 -5.65 9.80
C ASN A 59 0.17 -4.93 9.29
N ALA A 60 -0.15 -3.73 9.80
CA ALA A 60 -1.32 -2.98 9.37
C ALA A 60 -1.04 -2.14 8.12
N LEU A 61 -2.03 -2.06 7.23
CA LEU A 61 -1.98 -1.26 6.01
C LEU A 61 -3.34 -0.59 5.75
N THR A 62 -3.34 0.70 5.47
CA THR A 62 -4.50 1.44 4.93
C THR A 62 -4.24 1.75 3.47
N VAL A 63 -5.22 1.48 2.62
CA VAL A 63 -5.17 1.79 1.17
C VAL A 63 -6.23 2.83 0.84
N GLU A 64 -5.80 3.95 0.26
CA GLU A 64 -6.64 5.06 -0.19
C GLU A 64 -6.53 5.17 -1.71
N ILE A 65 -7.68 5.11 -2.40
CA ILE A 65 -7.74 5.21 -3.87
C ILE A 65 -8.82 6.25 -4.23
N GLY A 66 -8.38 7.37 -4.79
CA GLY A 66 -9.22 8.50 -5.16
C GLY A 66 -10.07 8.99 -3.99
N ARG A 67 -11.39 8.98 -4.19
CA ARG A 67 -12.37 9.36 -3.15
C ARG A 67 -13.12 8.16 -2.57
N MET A 68 -12.61 6.94 -2.77
CA MET A 68 -13.23 5.73 -2.22
C MET A 68 -13.00 5.62 -0.70
N VAL A 69 -13.85 4.85 -0.03
CA VAL A 69 -13.67 4.52 1.39
C VAL A 69 -12.34 3.78 1.56
N PRO A 70 -11.43 4.23 2.46
CA PRO A 70 -10.15 3.57 2.66
C PRO A 70 -10.31 2.10 3.08
N LEU A 71 -9.50 1.23 2.49
CA LEU A 71 -9.45 -0.18 2.86
C LEU A 71 -8.50 -0.35 4.04
N GLN A 72 -8.92 -1.12 5.03
CA GLN A 72 -8.11 -1.51 6.18
C GLN A 72 -7.63 -2.92 5.96
N CYS A 73 -6.32 -3.14 5.97
CA CYS A 73 -5.71 -4.40 5.61
C CYS A 73 -4.66 -4.85 6.62
N GLN A 74 -4.43 -6.16 6.66
CA GLN A 74 -3.40 -6.79 7.49
C GLN A 74 -2.55 -7.73 6.65
N ALA A 75 -1.24 -7.72 6.90
CA ALA A 75 -0.29 -8.63 6.26
C ALA A 75 -0.64 -10.08 6.61
N ARG A 76 -0.58 -10.95 5.62
CA ARG A 76 -0.69 -12.40 5.78
C ARG A 76 0.67 -13.03 6.03
#